data_AF-A0A3D0QVB6-F1
#
_entry.id   AF-A0A3D0QVB6-F1
#
_cell.length_a   1.000
_cell.length_b   1.000
_cell.length_c   1.000
_cell.angle_alpha   90.00
_cell.angle_beta   90.00
_cell.angle_gamma   90.00
#
_symmetry.space_group_name_H-M   'P 1'
#
loop_
_entity.id
_entity.type
_entity.pdbx_description
1 polymer ?
#
loop_
_entity_poly.entity_id
_entity_poly.type
_entity_poly.pdbx_seq_one_letter_code
_entity_poly.pdbx_strand_id
1 'polypeptide(L)'
;MLDPRQADEIPGDVDPALRQEVAHTTANVIVQQGRAAEDPDLVDRLVRLVETEGLDTVAAMWADSAPNTLPGALWRLYVLRSWVLRDPQTVAERYRMGVARAEVHDVVAGVMSPPGPQDVS
;
A
#
# COMPACT_ATOMS: atom_id res chain seq x y z
N MET A 1 5.59 -11.36 -39.41
CA MET A 1 6.32 -10.11 -39.14
C MET A 1 5.35 -8.97 -39.42
N LEU A 2 5.12 -8.06 -38.48
CA LEU A 2 4.21 -6.92 -38.66
C LEU A 2 4.80 -5.91 -39.66
N ASP A 3 3.98 -5.29 -40.52
CA ASP A 3 4.37 -4.12 -41.34
C ASP A 3 4.66 -2.94 -40.40
N PRO A 4 5.72 -2.13 -40.63
CA PRO A 4 6.01 -0.90 -39.88
C PRO A 4 4.79 -0.03 -39.57
N ARG A 5 3.87 0.15 -40.54
CA ARG A 5 2.65 0.95 -40.33
C ARG A 5 1.67 0.32 -39.35
N GLN A 6 1.62 -1.01 -39.29
CA GLN A 6 0.81 -1.76 -38.33
C GLN A 6 1.42 -1.75 -36.92
N ALA A 7 2.74 -1.59 -36.82
CA ALA A 7 3.43 -1.47 -35.53
C ALA A 7 3.19 -0.10 -34.90
N ASP A 8 3.18 0.98 -35.70
CA ASP A 8 2.92 2.36 -35.23
C ASP A 8 1.47 2.58 -34.77
N GLU A 9 0.53 1.74 -35.22
CA GLU A 9 -0.88 1.77 -34.79
C GLU A 9 -1.13 1.08 -33.44
N ILE A 10 -0.15 0.35 -32.90
CA ILE A 10 -0.25 -0.27 -31.58
C ILE A 10 -0.04 0.81 -30.51
N PRO A 11 -1.03 1.09 -29.65
CA PRO A 11 -0.84 2.03 -28.55
C PRO A 11 0.32 1.59 -27.68
N GLY A 12 1.32 2.46 -27.54
CA GLY A 12 2.43 2.25 -26.62
C GLY A 12 1.97 2.28 -25.17
N ASP A 13 2.69 1.57 -24.30
CA ASP A 13 2.49 1.69 -22.85
C ASP A 13 2.94 3.08 -22.36
N VAL A 14 2.47 3.49 -21.19
CA VAL A 14 2.91 4.73 -20.53
C VAL A 14 4.43 4.70 -20.35
N ASP A 15 5.10 5.82 -20.67
CA ASP A 15 6.54 5.98 -20.46
C ASP A 15 6.93 5.55 -19.02
N PRO A 16 7.81 4.53 -18.87
CA PRO A 16 8.25 4.05 -17.57
C PRO A 16 8.84 5.15 -16.68
N ALA A 17 9.55 6.12 -17.26
CA ALA A 17 10.14 7.22 -16.51
C ALA A 17 9.05 8.12 -15.93
N LEU A 18 8.07 8.49 -16.75
CA LEU A 18 6.91 9.28 -16.33
C LEU A 18 6.09 8.54 -15.25
N ARG A 19 5.84 7.23 -15.43
CA ARG A 19 5.13 6.41 -14.43
C ARG A 19 5.85 6.45 -13.08
N GLN A 20 7.18 6.31 -13.09
CA GLN A 20 7.97 6.34 -11.86
C GLN A 20 7.98 7.73 -11.21
N GLU A 21 8.05 8.81 -11.99
CA GLU A 21 7.96 10.19 -11.49
C GLU A 21 6.61 10.46 -10.82
N VAL A 22 5.52 10.07 -11.48
CA VAL A 22 4.16 10.23 -10.93
C VAL A 22 4.00 9.41 -9.65
N ALA A 23 4.50 8.18 -9.60
CA ALA A 23 4.46 7.34 -8.40
C ALA A 23 5.16 8.03 -7.21
N HIS A 24 6.36 8.58 -7.42
CA HIS A 24 7.09 9.27 -6.35
C HIS A 24 6.42 10.57 -5.93
N THR A 25 5.94 11.35 -6.89
CA THR A 25 5.28 12.64 -6.63
C THR A 25 4.01 12.44 -5.81
N THR A 26 3.14 11.52 -6.25
CA THR A 26 1.88 11.22 -5.56
C THR A 26 2.10 10.66 -4.16
N ALA A 27 3.05 9.74 -3.98
CA ALA A 27 3.41 9.19 -2.68
C ALA A 27 3.90 10.28 -1.71
N ASN A 28 4.75 11.20 -2.17
CA ASN A 28 5.24 12.30 -1.37
C ASN A 28 4.12 13.25 -0.95
N VAL A 29 3.23 13.63 -1.88
CA VAL A 29 2.10 14.51 -1.57
C VAL A 29 1.21 13.88 -0.51
N ILE A 30 0.83 12.60 -0.67
CA ILE A 30 -0.05 11.91 0.28
C ILE A 30 0.58 11.86 1.69
N VAL A 31 1.85 11.49 1.79
CA VAL A 31 2.54 11.41 3.09
C VAL A 31 2.73 12.79 3.71
N GLN A 32 3.06 13.80 2.90
CA GLN A 32 3.21 15.16 3.39
C GLN A 32 1.89 15.72 3.91
N GLN A 33 0.79 15.53 3.16
CA GLN A 33 -0.54 15.94 3.60
C GLN A 33 -0.97 15.19 4.85
N GLY A 34 -0.76 13.87 4.92
CA GLY A 34 -1.06 13.08 6.11
C GLY A 34 -0.25 13.49 7.34
N ARG A 35 1.01 13.94 7.18
CA ARG A 35 1.84 14.46 8.29
C ARG A 35 1.48 15.87 8.71
N ALA A 36 1.06 16.71 7.77
CA ALA A 36 0.64 18.08 8.04
C ALA A 36 -0.78 18.16 8.58
N ALA A 37 -1.58 17.10 8.39
CA ALA A 37 -2.90 16.98 8.97
C ALA A 37 -2.81 16.86 10.49
N GLU A 38 -3.21 17.91 11.20
CA GLU A 38 -3.55 17.84 12.63
C GLU A 38 -4.94 17.22 12.85
N ASP A 39 -5.63 16.84 11.77
CA ASP A 39 -6.99 16.30 11.74
C ASP A 39 -6.99 14.79 11.43
N PRO A 40 -7.27 13.93 12.42
CA PRO A 40 -7.41 12.48 12.24
C PRO A 40 -8.46 12.08 11.19
N ASP A 41 -9.53 12.86 11.04
CA ASP A 41 -10.62 12.54 10.10
C ASP A 41 -10.18 12.71 8.64
N LEU A 42 -9.25 13.64 8.38
CA LEU A 42 -8.64 13.83 7.06
C LEU A 42 -7.76 12.63 6.69
N VAL A 43 -6.96 12.14 7.63
CA VAL A 43 -6.11 10.94 7.42
C VAL A 43 -6.99 9.74 7.09
N ASP A 44 -8.04 9.53 7.87
CA ASP A 44 -8.98 8.42 7.70
C ASP A 44 -9.76 8.54 6.36
N ARG A 45 -10.13 9.76 5.94
CA ARG A 45 -10.72 9.99 4.61
C ARG A 45 -9.74 9.73 3.47
N LEU A 46 -8.48 10.15 3.58
CA LEU A 46 -7.43 9.85 2.59
C LEU A 46 -7.20 8.34 2.47
N VAL A 47 -7.16 7.64 3.59
CA VAL A 47 -7.01 6.19 3.64
C VAL A 47 -8.19 5.50 2.96
N ARG A 48 -9.44 5.87 3.31
CA ARG A 48 -10.63 5.33 2.65
C ARG A 48 -10.70 5.64 1.15
N LEU A 49 -10.25 6.81 0.71
CA LEU A 49 -10.18 7.14 -0.71
C LEU A 49 -9.34 6.13 -1.49
N VAL A 50 -8.25 5.63 -0.88
CA VAL A 50 -7.44 4.56 -1.47
C VAL A 50 -8.24 3.25 -1.60
N GLU A 51 -9.14 2.98 -0.66
CA GLU A 51 -9.88 1.72 -0.57
C GLU A 51 -11.15 1.64 -1.42
N THR A 52 -11.93 2.73 -1.50
CA THR A 52 -13.31 2.67 -2.00
C THR A 52 -13.53 3.39 -3.32
N GLU A 53 -12.82 4.48 -3.60
CA GLU A 53 -13.19 5.41 -4.68
C GLU A 53 -12.13 5.60 -5.78
N GLY A 54 -11.06 4.81 -5.77
CA GLY A 54 -10.20 4.68 -6.95
C GLY A 54 -8.94 5.53 -6.94
N LEU A 55 -8.09 5.34 -5.92
CA LEU A 55 -6.64 5.45 -6.14
C LEU A 55 -6.04 4.17 -6.70
N ASP A 56 -6.84 3.20 -7.16
CA ASP A 56 -6.34 1.96 -7.79
C ASP A 56 -5.30 2.23 -8.88
N THR A 57 -5.50 3.28 -9.68
CA THR A 57 -4.51 3.69 -10.68
C THR A 57 -3.20 4.13 -10.03
N VAL A 58 -3.25 4.90 -8.95
CA VAL A 58 -2.04 5.35 -8.21
C VAL A 58 -1.40 4.17 -7.47
N ALA A 59 -2.20 3.30 -6.87
CA ALA A 59 -1.75 2.08 -6.21
C ALA A 59 -1.11 1.11 -7.21
N ALA A 60 -1.65 1.00 -8.44
CA ALA A 60 -1.06 0.25 -9.54
C ALA A 60 0.28 0.86 -9.98
N MET A 61 0.39 2.19 -10.06
CA MET A 61 1.68 2.85 -10.33
C MET A 61 2.70 2.60 -9.20
N TRP A 62 2.24 2.51 -7.94
CA TRP A 62 3.10 2.18 -6.81
C TRP A 62 3.51 0.71 -6.75
N ALA A 63 2.69 -0.20 -7.28
CA ALA A 63 2.98 -1.63 -7.29
C ALA A 63 4.27 -1.97 -8.06
N ASP A 64 4.54 -1.22 -9.15
CA ASP A 64 5.76 -1.35 -9.96
C ASP A 64 7.01 -0.72 -9.31
N SER A 65 6.84 0.03 -8.21
CA SER A 65 7.95 0.72 -7.55
C SER A 65 8.80 -0.21 -6.69
N ALA A 66 10.11 0.04 -6.66
CA ALA A 66 11.05 -0.75 -5.87
C ALA A 66 10.69 -0.76 -4.36
N PRO A 67 10.85 -1.89 -3.66
CA PRO A 67 10.37 -2.08 -2.29
C PRO A 67 10.93 -1.09 -1.26
N ASN A 68 12.13 -0.58 -1.50
CA ASN A 68 12.82 0.36 -0.62
C ASN A 68 12.54 1.83 -0.96
N THR A 69 11.57 2.11 -1.83
CA THR A 69 11.11 3.46 -2.16
C THR A 69 9.82 3.79 -1.41
N LEU A 70 9.51 5.07 -1.27
CA LEU A 70 8.26 5.51 -0.64
C LEU A 70 6.99 4.90 -1.30
N PRO A 71 6.78 5.01 -2.63
CA PRO A 71 5.63 4.39 -3.28
C PRO A 71 5.60 2.87 -3.09
N GLY A 72 6.75 2.19 -3.21
CA GLY A 72 6.82 0.74 -3.01
C GLY A 72 6.48 0.29 -1.59
N ALA A 73 6.84 1.08 -0.57
CA ALA A 73 6.46 0.84 0.81
C ALA A 73 4.96 1.08 1.04
N LEU A 74 4.41 2.19 0.52
CA LEU A 74 2.99 2.53 0.64
C LEU A 74 2.10 1.46 0.02
N TRP A 75 2.45 0.93 -1.16
CA TRP A 75 1.73 -0.17 -1.78
C TRP A 75 1.67 -1.41 -0.88
N ARG A 76 2.80 -1.82 -0.28
CA ARG A 76 2.84 -2.99 0.60
C ARG A 76 2.00 -2.79 1.86
N LEU A 77 2.06 -1.60 2.45
CA LEU A 77 1.23 -1.24 3.60
C LEU A 77 -0.25 -1.28 3.23
N TYR A 78 -0.62 -0.74 2.07
CA TYR A 78 -1.98 -0.80 1.55
C TYR A 78 -2.45 -2.25 1.40
N VAL A 79 -1.69 -3.10 0.71
CA VAL A 79 -2.03 -4.53 0.53
C VAL A 79 -2.19 -5.24 1.86
N LEU A 80 -1.29 -5.03 2.82
CA LEU A 80 -1.39 -5.61 4.16
C LEU A 80 -2.66 -5.14 4.88
N ARG A 81 -2.94 -3.84 4.88
CA ARG A 81 -4.14 -3.29 5.51
C ARG A 81 -5.41 -3.80 4.84
N SER A 82 -5.46 -3.84 3.51
CA SER A 82 -6.60 -4.39 2.78
C SER A 82 -6.81 -5.88 3.06
N TRP A 83 -5.73 -6.64 3.31
CA TRP A 83 -5.85 -8.04 3.72
C TRP A 83 -6.41 -8.17 5.14
N VAL A 84 -5.92 -7.37 6.09
CA VAL A 84 -6.44 -7.30 7.47
C VAL A 84 -7.94 -7.00 7.48
N LEU A 85 -8.38 -6.00 6.72
CA LEU A 85 -9.79 -5.60 6.70
C LEU A 85 -10.70 -6.64 6.05
N ARG A 86 -10.19 -7.42 5.09
CA ARG A 86 -10.97 -8.46 4.39
C ARG A 86 -11.12 -9.75 5.21
N ASP A 87 -10.11 -10.12 5.98
CA ASP A 87 -10.11 -11.36 6.77
C ASP A 87 -9.26 -11.22 8.05
N PRO A 88 -9.77 -10.48 9.05
CA PRO A 88 -9.03 -10.22 10.28
C PRO A 88 -8.76 -11.49 11.09
N GLN A 89 -9.64 -12.49 11.01
CA GLN A 89 -9.49 -13.75 11.72
C GLN A 89 -8.29 -14.54 11.21
N THR A 90 -8.19 -14.72 9.89
CA THR A 90 -7.05 -15.43 9.30
C THR A 90 -5.74 -14.68 9.53
N VAL A 91 -5.75 -13.34 9.47
CA VAL A 91 -4.55 -12.55 9.76
C VAL A 91 -4.12 -12.72 11.22
N ALA A 92 -5.04 -12.61 12.18
CA ALA A 92 -4.75 -12.77 13.60
C ALA A 92 -4.23 -14.18 13.94
N GLU A 93 -4.79 -15.23 13.31
CA GLU A 93 -4.28 -16.60 13.46
C GLU A 93 -2.86 -16.74 12.90
N ARG A 94 -2.62 -16.26 11.66
CA ARG A 94 -1.29 -16.32 11.03
C ARG A 94 -0.24 -15.53 11.82
N TYR A 95 -0.63 -14.37 12.37
CA TYR A 95 0.24 -13.58 13.24
C TYR A 95 0.62 -14.35 14.51
N ARG A 96 -0.36 -14.93 15.23
CA ARG A 96 -0.10 -15.74 16.43
C ARG A 96 0.82 -16.94 16.16
N MET A 97 0.59 -17.65 15.05
CA MET A 97 1.46 -18.76 14.63
C MET A 97 2.90 -18.32 14.34
N GLY A 98 3.08 -17.12 13.77
CA GLY A 98 4.39 -16.56 13.43
C GLY A 98 5.15 -16.05 14.65
N VAL A 99 4.48 -15.31 15.54
CA VAL A 99 5.07 -14.78 16.78
C VAL A 99 5.57 -15.90 17.69
N ALA A 100 4.81 -16.99 17.83
CA ALA A 100 5.23 -18.15 18.61
C ALA A 100 6.53 -18.82 18.10
N ARG A 101 6.99 -18.46 16.89
CA ARG A 101 8.17 -19.04 16.25
C ARG A 101 9.31 -18.04 16.02
N ALA A 102 9.10 -16.75 16.26
CA ALA A 102 10.12 -15.72 16.15
C ALA A 102 10.83 -15.54 17.51
N GLU A 103 12.14 -15.78 17.59
CA GLU A 103 12.97 -15.50 18.78
C GLU A 103 13.28 -13.98 18.90
N VAL A 104 12.27 -13.10 18.88
CA VAL A 104 12.49 -11.67 19.10
C VAL A 104 11.42 -11.12 20.05
N HIS A 105 11.86 -10.42 21.10
CA HIS A 105 11.04 -9.87 22.16
C HIS A 105 9.83 -9.05 21.64
N ASP A 106 8.62 -9.43 22.09
CA ASP A 106 7.29 -8.82 21.84
C ASP A 106 7.16 -7.31 22.16
N VAL A 107 8.24 -6.62 22.51
CA VAL A 107 8.22 -5.34 23.22
C VAL A 107 8.12 -4.12 22.28
N VAL A 108 8.35 -4.26 20.97
CA VAL A 108 8.56 -3.09 20.09
C VAL A 108 7.25 -2.50 19.52
N ALA A 109 6.13 -3.21 19.53
CA ALA A 109 4.93 -2.78 18.80
C ALA A 109 3.90 -1.98 19.62
N GLY A 110 3.97 -1.96 20.96
CA GLY A 110 2.95 -1.30 21.79
C GLY A 110 1.53 -1.90 21.68
N VAL A 111 1.39 -3.02 20.95
CA VAL A 111 0.14 -3.76 20.79
C VAL A 111 0.04 -4.76 21.94
N MET A 112 -1.12 -4.82 22.61
CA MET A 112 -1.39 -5.82 23.64
C MET A 112 -1.14 -7.23 23.09
N SER A 113 -0.30 -8.01 23.77
CA SER A 113 0.06 -9.36 23.32
C SER A 113 -0.90 -10.42 23.88
N PRO A 114 -1.43 -11.33 23.03
CA PRO A 114 -1.61 -11.21 21.58
C PRO A 114 -2.86 -10.38 21.23
N PRO A 115 -2.86 -9.61 20.13
CA PRO A 115 -4.04 -8.84 19.72
C PRO A 115 -5.19 -9.78 19.34
N GLY A 116 -6.38 -9.51 19.87
CA GLY A 116 -7.61 -10.14 19.43
C GLY A 116 -8.10 -9.52 18.11
N PRO A 117 -9.10 -10.14 17.46
CA PRO A 117 -9.70 -9.60 16.22
C PRO A 117 -10.20 -8.16 16.34
N GLN A 118 -10.61 -7.75 17.55
CA GLN A 118 -11.02 -6.38 17.86
C GLN A 118 -9.87 -5.37 17.92
N ASP A 119 -8.61 -5.83 18.00
CA ASP A 119 -7.43 -5.00 18.22
C ASP A 119 -6.64 -4.72 16.92
N VAL A 120 -7.15 -5.19 15.77
CA VAL A 120 -6.49 -5.07 14.44
C VAL A 120 -7.28 -4.23 13.43
N SER A 121 -8.24 -3.41 13.88
CA SER A 121 -9.07 -2.56 13.02
C SER A 121 -8.57 -1.12 12.92
#